data_AF-A0A8C5GFV8-F1
#
_entry.id   AF-A0A8C5GFV8-F1
#
_cell.length_a   1.000
_cell.length_b   1.000
_cell.length_c   1.000
_cell.angle_alpha   90.00
_cell.angle_beta   90.00
_cell.angle_gamma   90.00
#
_symmetry.space_group_name_H-M   'P 1'
#
loop_
_entity.id
_entity.type
_entity.pdbx_description
1 polymer ?
#
loop_
_entity_poly.entity_id
_entity_poly.type
_entity_poly.pdbx_seq_one_letter_code
_entity_poly.pdbx_strand_id
1 'polypeptide(L)'
;CSDVFIQVHLELFFCPGEYIKTWRPRYFILKSDGSFIGYKEKLDLNEQSSPPLNNFSVAECQLMKTERPKPNTFVIRCLQWTTVIERTFHVDSNEEREEWMRAIQSVANSLKMREQEEEEEPMDMLGSPCQCSLEEMEVALSNSRSKTMSDFEYLKLLGKGTFGKVILVKEKSTGVHYAMKILRKMVIIAKDEVAHTVTESRVLQNTRHPFLTTLKYAFQTHDRLCFVMEYANGGELFFHLSRERVFTEDRARFYGAEIVSALEYLHSRDVVYRDLKLENLMLDKDGHIKITDFGLCKEGITPDATMKTFCGTPEYLAPEVLEDNDYGRAVDWWGMGVVMYEMMCGRLPFYNQDHERLFELILMEEIRFPRNLSPDAKSLLAGLLKKDPKQRLGGGTNDAKEVMSHKFFTTINWKDVEQRKLVPLFRPQVTSETDTRYFDEEFTAQTITLTPPDKYNNLDCDDLGQEPHFPQFSYSASIRE
;
A
#
# COMPACT_ATOMS: atom_id res chain seq x y z
N CYS A 1 8.28 32.00 25.40
CA CYS A 1 6.92 32.57 25.33
C CYS A 1 6.13 31.76 24.33
N SER A 2 4.96 31.33 24.77
CA SER A 2 4.14 30.26 24.22
C SER A 2 3.28 30.75 23.07
N ASP A 3 3.71 30.50 21.84
CA ASP A 3 2.88 30.73 20.66
C ASP A 3 2.13 29.43 20.35
N VAL A 4 0.89 29.36 20.84
CA VAL A 4 -0.07 28.31 20.51
C VAL A 4 -1.35 29.02 20.05
N PHE A 5 -1.44 29.30 18.76
CA PHE A 5 -2.71 29.72 18.15
C PHE A 5 -3.59 28.48 18.03
N ILE A 6 -4.70 28.41 18.77
CA ILE A 6 -5.69 27.32 18.69
C ILE A 6 -7.00 27.88 18.18
N GLN A 7 -7.40 27.53 16.96
CA GLN A 7 -8.72 27.86 16.43
C GLN A 7 -9.23 26.76 15.48
N VAL A 8 -10.56 26.68 15.35
CA VAL A 8 -11.27 25.70 14.51
C VAL A 8 -11.22 26.17 13.06
N HIS A 9 -10.70 25.35 12.16
CA HIS A 9 -10.64 25.65 10.74
C HIS A 9 -11.14 24.50 9.89
N LEU A 10 -11.68 24.84 8.72
CA LEU A 10 -12.04 23.86 7.71
C LEU A 10 -10.81 23.63 6.82
N GLU A 11 -10.25 22.44 6.87
CA GLU A 11 -9.22 22.01 5.90
C GLU A 11 -9.90 21.34 4.72
N LEU A 12 -9.54 21.75 3.49
CA LEU A 12 -9.97 21.07 2.27
C LEU A 12 -9.07 19.86 2.10
N PHE A 13 -9.65 18.69 2.35
CA PHE A 13 -8.96 17.44 2.15
C PHE A 13 -8.89 17.12 0.65
N PHE A 14 -7.70 16.76 0.18
CA PHE A 14 -7.47 16.33 -1.20
C PHE A 14 -6.98 14.88 -1.17
N CYS A 15 -7.77 13.99 -1.76
CA CYS A 15 -7.37 12.60 -1.98
C CYS A 15 -6.63 12.51 -3.32
N PRO A 16 -5.33 12.13 -3.36
CA PRO A 16 -4.64 11.88 -4.62
C PRO A 16 -5.33 10.72 -5.35
N GLY A 17 -5.79 10.93 -6.60
CA GLY A 17 -6.55 9.94 -7.39
C GLY A 17 -8.02 10.30 -7.73
N GLU A 18 -8.52 11.44 -7.21
CA GLU A 18 -9.85 12.07 -7.38
C GLU A 18 -11.09 11.41 -6.73
N TYR A 19 -11.83 12.20 -5.92
CA TYR A 19 -13.24 12.65 -6.10
C TYR A 19 -13.85 13.24 -4.82
N ILE A 20 -13.26 13.05 -3.64
CA ILE A 20 -13.79 13.66 -2.40
C ILE A 20 -13.05 14.97 -2.11
N LYS A 21 -13.74 16.10 -2.30
CA LYS A 21 -13.35 17.42 -1.81
C LYS A 21 -14.27 17.84 -0.66
N THR A 22 -14.08 17.26 0.51
CA THR A 22 -14.88 17.62 1.69
C THR A 22 -14.09 18.53 2.62
N TRP A 23 -14.69 19.66 2.97
CA TRP A 23 -14.20 20.53 4.05
C TRP A 23 -14.46 19.86 5.39
N ARG A 24 -13.42 19.70 6.22
CA ARG A 24 -13.55 19.07 7.54
C ARG A 24 -13.06 20.02 8.64
N PRO A 25 -13.82 20.20 9.74
CA PRO A 25 -13.37 21.01 10.86
C PRO A 25 -12.22 20.30 11.58
N ARG A 26 -11.16 21.06 11.85
CA ARG A 26 -9.92 20.65 12.49
C ARG A 26 -9.40 21.78 13.37
N TYR A 27 -8.76 21.43 14.48
CA TYR A 27 -8.09 22.40 15.34
C TYR A 27 -6.62 22.45 14.96
N PHE A 28 -6.11 23.61 14.56
CA PHE A 28 -4.69 23.75 14.20
C PHE A 28 -3.88 24.43 15.31
N ILE A 29 -2.63 24.02 15.41
CA ILE A 29 -1.60 24.60 16.27
C ILE A 29 -0.39 24.93 15.41
N LEU A 30 -0.03 26.21 15.33
CA LEU A 30 1.24 26.66 14.80
C LEU A 30 2.24 26.82 15.96
N LYS A 31 3.39 26.15 15.88
CA LYS A 31 4.48 26.24 16.84
C LYS A 31 5.63 27.09 16.31
N SER A 32 6.43 27.64 17.23
CA SER A 32 7.62 28.43 16.92
C SER A 32 8.75 27.66 16.22
N ASP A 33 8.72 26.33 16.27
CA ASP A 33 9.67 25.45 15.56
C ASP A 33 9.28 25.20 14.09
N GLY A 34 8.18 25.81 13.61
CA GLY A 34 7.66 25.60 12.27
C GLY A 34 6.62 24.50 12.14
N SER A 35 6.35 23.74 13.21
CA SER A 35 5.33 22.68 13.15
C SER A 35 3.93 23.27 13.05
N PHE A 36 3.19 22.89 12.03
CA PHE A 36 1.77 23.21 11.86
C PHE A 36 0.95 21.92 11.97
N ILE A 37 0.20 21.81 13.07
CA ILE A 37 -0.36 20.55 13.54
C ILE A 37 -1.87 20.61 13.65
N GLY A 38 -2.59 19.72 12.96
CA GLY A 38 -4.05 19.62 12.98
C GLY A 38 -4.57 18.48 13.87
N TYR A 39 -5.67 18.71 14.58
CA TYR A 39 -6.35 17.76 15.48
C TYR A 39 -7.84 17.65 15.16
N LYS A 40 -8.46 16.51 15.47
CA LYS A 40 -9.91 16.29 15.28
C LYS A 40 -10.73 17.10 16.29
N GLU A 41 -10.23 17.18 17.51
CA GLU A 41 -10.87 17.80 18.66
C GLU A 41 -9.93 18.81 19.30
N LYS A 42 -10.48 19.75 20.08
CA LYS A 42 -9.69 20.75 20.80
C LYS A 42 -8.86 20.04 21.87
N LEU A 43 -7.55 20.23 21.84
CA LEU A 43 -6.67 19.76 22.91
C LEU A 43 -6.92 20.57 24.19
N ASP A 44 -7.19 19.87 25.29
CA ASP A 44 -7.05 20.44 26.64
C ASP A 44 -5.56 20.50 26.99
N LEU A 45 -5.05 21.69 27.30
CA LEU A 45 -3.62 21.97 27.53
C LEU A 45 -3.00 21.17 28.71
N ASN A 46 -3.81 20.42 29.46
CA ASN A 46 -3.39 19.58 30.59
C ASN A 46 -3.41 18.06 30.28
N GLU A 47 -3.93 17.61 29.14
CA GLU A 47 -3.95 16.18 28.75
C GLU A 47 -3.28 15.96 27.39
N GLN A 48 -2.05 15.46 27.42
CA GLN A 48 -1.39 14.92 26.23
C GLN A 48 -1.99 13.56 25.88
N SER A 49 -3.05 13.48 25.09
CA SER A 49 -3.47 12.15 24.57
C SER A 49 -4.25 12.08 23.25
N SER A 50 -4.36 13.13 22.44
CA SER A 50 -4.84 12.97 21.05
C SER A 50 -3.68 12.98 20.05
N PRO A 51 -3.51 11.91 19.23
CA PRO A 51 -2.47 11.88 18.21
C PRO A 51 -2.74 12.97 17.17
N PRO A 52 -1.70 13.68 16.68
CA PRO A 52 -1.86 14.73 15.69
C PRO A 52 -2.33 14.13 14.35
N LEU A 53 -3.44 14.63 13.80
CA LEU A 53 -3.98 14.19 12.51
C LEU A 53 -3.18 14.70 11.32
N ASN A 54 -2.71 15.94 11.38
CA ASN A 54 -1.84 16.52 10.35
C ASN A 54 -0.63 17.13 11.03
N ASN A 55 0.58 16.90 10.50
CA ASN A 55 1.81 17.53 10.99
C ASN A 55 2.72 17.80 9.79
N PHE A 56 2.98 19.07 9.52
CA PHE A 56 3.92 19.48 8.49
C PHE A 56 4.65 20.76 8.89
N SER A 57 5.88 20.92 8.40
CA SER A 57 6.65 22.14 8.62
C SER A 57 6.21 23.25 7.66
N VAL A 58 6.15 24.49 8.17
CA VAL A 58 5.96 25.71 7.38
C VAL A 58 7.29 26.36 6.98
N ALA A 59 8.43 25.72 7.27
CA ALA A 59 9.73 26.14 6.76
C ALA A 59 9.67 26.21 5.23
N GLU A 60 10.20 27.32 4.68
CA GLU A 60 10.24 27.59 3.23
C GLU A 60 8.88 27.49 2.50
N CYS A 61 7.77 27.69 3.21
CA CYS A 61 6.45 27.61 2.59
C CYS A 61 6.13 28.84 1.70
N GLN A 62 5.35 28.60 0.64
CA GLN A 62 4.69 29.60 -0.17
C GLN A 62 3.21 29.68 0.23
N LEU A 63 2.77 30.87 0.65
CA LEU A 63 1.37 31.13 0.98
C LEU A 63 0.64 31.77 -0.20
N MET A 64 -0.54 31.26 -0.54
CA MET A 64 -1.38 31.78 -1.63
C MET A 64 -2.80 32.07 -1.14
N LYS A 65 -3.39 33.18 -1.57
CA LYS A 65 -4.80 33.53 -1.32
C LYS A 65 -5.66 33.05 -2.48
N THR A 66 -6.81 32.46 -2.18
CA THR A 66 -7.79 32.09 -3.21
C THR A 66 -9.21 32.31 -2.69
N GLU A 67 -10.10 32.72 -3.59
CA GLU A 67 -11.54 32.84 -3.31
C GLU A 67 -12.33 31.63 -3.86
N ARG A 68 -11.62 30.60 -4.33
CA ARG A 68 -12.17 29.34 -4.83
C ARG A 68 -11.51 28.14 -4.16
N PRO A 69 -12.25 27.07 -3.80
CA PRO A 69 -13.68 26.87 -4.07
C PRO A 69 -14.63 27.56 -3.07
N LYS A 70 -14.11 28.12 -1.96
CA LYS A 70 -14.85 28.97 -1.01
C LYS A 70 -14.16 30.33 -0.85
N PRO A 71 -14.89 31.40 -0.49
CA PRO A 71 -14.27 32.66 -0.09
C PRO A 71 -13.38 32.46 1.14
N ASN A 72 -12.45 33.38 1.38
CA ASN A 72 -11.54 33.36 2.53
C ASN A 72 -10.68 32.07 2.62
N THR A 73 -10.31 31.51 1.46
CA THR A 73 -9.44 30.33 1.39
C THR A 73 -7.97 30.78 1.27
N PHE A 74 -7.06 30.01 1.88
CA PHE A 74 -5.62 30.16 1.72
C PHE A 74 -4.96 28.79 1.53
N VAL A 75 -3.84 28.77 0.79
CA VAL A 75 -3.08 27.56 0.48
C VAL A 75 -1.68 27.70 1.05
N ILE A 76 -1.23 26.68 1.75
CA ILE A 76 0.16 26.51 2.16
C ILE A 76 0.79 25.49 1.22
N ARG A 77 1.78 25.93 0.46
CA ARG A 77 2.59 25.08 -0.41
C ARG A 77 3.98 24.95 0.20
N CYS A 78 4.40 23.75 0.56
CA CYS A 78 5.74 23.49 1.09
C CYS A 78 6.47 22.48 0.20
N LEU A 79 7.79 22.60 0.11
CA LEU A 79 8.63 21.53 -0.41
C LEU A 79 9.08 20.69 0.79
N GLN A 80 8.67 19.42 0.84
CA GLN A 80 9.19 18.47 1.81
C GLN A 80 10.04 17.45 1.07
N TRP A 81 11.35 17.48 1.30
CA TRP A 81 12.34 16.70 0.55
C TRP A 81 12.30 17.02 -0.95
N THR A 82 11.66 16.18 -1.76
CA THR A 82 11.53 16.34 -3.22
C THR A 82 10.08 16.47 -3.68
N THR A 83 9.12 16.56 -2.75
CA THR A 83 7.69 16.55 -3.07
C THR A 83 7.06 17.88 -2.68
N VAL A 84 6.32 18.48 -3.61
CA VAL A 84 5.52 19.69 -3.36
C VAL A 84 4.23 19.26 -2.68
N ILE A 85 4.04 19.68 -1.43
CA ILE A 85 2.83 19.45 -0.66
C ILE A 85 2.01 20.73 -0.66
N GLU A 86 0.75 20.63 -1.11
CA GLU A 86 -0.22 21.72 -1.05
C GLU A 86 -1.33 21.37 -0.07
N ARG A 87 -1.58 22.26 0.89
CA ARG A 87 -2.69 22.15 1.85
C ARG A 87 -3.57 23.39 1.75
N THR A 88 -4.88 23.19 1.60
CA THR A 88 -5.85 24.26 1.39
C THR A 88 -6.74 24.41 2.62
N PHE A 89 -6.87 25.63 3.13
CA PHE A 89 -7.55 25.97 4.38
C PHE A 89 -8.60 27.05 4.15
N HIS A 90 -9.68 27.01 4.92
CA HIS A 90 -10.75 28.01 4.91
C HIS A 90 -11.08 28.46 6.33
N VAL A 91 -11.32 29.76 6.44
CA VAL A 91 -11.71 30.48 7.64
C VAL A 91 -12.99 31.28 7.38
N ASP A 92 -13.70 31.64 8.44
CA ASP A 92 -15.02 32.27 8.30
C ASP A 92 -14.91 33.75 7.86
N SER A 93 -13.81 34.43 8.19
CA SER A 93 -13.59 35.85 7.89
C SER A 93 -12.26 36.13 7.16
N ASN A 94 -12.21 37.25 6.43
CA ASN A 94 -10.97 37.67 5.78
C ASN A 94 -9.94 38.13 6.80
N GLU A 95 -10.37 38.72 7.91
CA GLU A 95 -9.51 39.14 9.02
C GLU A 95 -8.76 37.94 9.61
N GLU A 96 -9.44 36.83 9.88
CA GLU A 96 -8.82 35.58 10.34
C GLU A 96 -7.81 35.03 9.32
N ARG A 97 -8.13 35.11 8.02
CA ARG A 97 -7.22 34.65 6.96
C ARG A 97 -5.91 35.42 7.00
N GLU A 98 -5.99 36.74 7.10
CA GLU A 98 -4.80 37.61 7.18
C GLU A 98 -4.00 37.36 8.47
N GLU A 99 -4.66 37.11 9.59
CA GLU A 99 -4.01 36.80 10.86
C GLU A 99 -3.21 35.49 10.77
N TRP A 100 -3.82 34.42 10.27
CA TRP A 100 -3.16 33.13 10.07
C TRP A 100 -2.00 33.20 9.09
N MET A 101 -2.20 33.82 7.93
CA MET A 101 -1.13 33.97 6.94
C MET A 101 0.04 34.77 7.50
N ARG A 102 -0.23 35.84 8.28
CA ARG A 102 0.82 36.65 8.90
C ARG A 102 1.59 35.86 9.95
N ALA A 103 0.91 35.07 10.78
CA ALA A 103 1.55 34.22 11.78
C ALA A 103 2.44 33.14 11.13
N ILE A 104 1.92 32.43 10.12
CA ILE A 104 2.66 31.40 9.39
C ILE A 104 3.88 32.00 8.69
N GLN A 105 3.71 33.14 8.01
CA GLN A 105 4.82 33.82 7.35
C GLN A 105 5.88 34.31 8.34
N SER A 106 5.48 34.78 9.51
CA SER A 106 6.40 35.21 10.56
C SER A 106 7.26 34.05 11.04
N VAL A 107 6.65 32.89 11.33
CA VAL A 107 7.38 31.69 11.75
C VAL A 107 8.31 31.20 10.64
N ALA A 108 7.83 31.13 9.40
CA ALA A 108 8.65 30.71 8.24
C ALA A 108 9.88 31.62 8.05
N ASN A 109 9.72 32.94 8.23
CA ASN A 109 10.83 33.89 8.12
C ASN A 109 11.83 33.75 9.28
N SER A 110 11.36 33.51 10.51
CA SER A 110 12.23 33.29 11.67
C SER A 110 13.10 32.04 11.53
N LEU A 111 12.59 30.99 10.87
CA LEU A 111 13.36 29.77 10.59
C LEU A 111 14.47 30.01 9.56
N LYS A 112 14.18 30.77 8.50
CA LYS A 112 15.19 31.16 7.50
C LYS A 112 16.35 31.97 8.07
N MET A 113 16.08 32.85 9.04
CA MET A 113 17.13 33.63 9.71
C MET A 113 18.03 32.73 10.59
N ARG A 114 17.46 31.68 11.21
CA ARG A 114 18.24 30.72 12.00
C ARG A 114 19.18 29.85 11.16
N GLU A 115 18.72 29.41 9.99
CA GLU A 115 19.55 28.61 9.08
C GLU A 115 20.72 29.42 8.51
N GLN A 116 20.55 30.73 8.29
CA GLN A 116 21.62 31.63 7.85
C GLN A 116 22.63 31.96 8.95
N GLU A 117 22.25 31.90 10.22
CA GLU A 117 23.16 32.10 11.36
C GLU A 117 24.00 30.85 11.69
N GLU A 118 23.57 29.65 11.30
CA GLU A 118 24.31 28.39 11.53
C GLU A 118 25.37 28.07 10.46
N GLU A 119 25.34 28.74 9.29
CA GLU A 119 26.34 28.55 8.21
C GLU A 119 27.60 29.43 8.32
N GLU A 120 27.66 30.38 9.28
CA GLU A 120 28.81 31.26 9.51
C GLU A 120 29.58 30.93 10.81
N GLU A 121 30.31 29.81 10.86
CA GLU A 121 31.40 29.58 11.85
C GLU A 121 32.68 29.08 11.13
N PRO A 122 33.90 29.59 11.44
CA PRO A 122 35.09 29.36 10.62
C PRO A 122 35.86 28.09 10.96
N MET A 123 36.37 27.46 9.90
CA MET A 123 37.26 26.31 9.86
C MET A 123 38.66 26.62 10.45
N ASP A 124 39.15 25.81 11.39
CA ASP A 124 40.54 25.84 11.85
C ASP A 124 41.25 24.49 11.61
N MET A 125 42.47 24.58 11.07
CA MET A 125 43.33 23.50 10.57
C MET A 125 44.30 22.97 11.65
N LEU A 126 44.58 21.66 11.66
CA LEU A 126 45.93 21.05 11.54
C LEU A 126 45.92 19.52 11.75
N GLY A 127 46.67 18.77 10.93
CA GLY A 127 47.29 17.50 11.37
C GLY A 127 47.43 16.32 10.39
N SER A 128 48.36 16.43 9.42
CA SER A 128 49.19 15.40 8.72
C SER A 128 48.66 14.04 8.19
N PRO A 129 49.29 13.49 7.13
CA PRO A 129 48.80 12.33 6.37
C PRO A 129 49.42 11.01 6.85
N CYS A 130 48.62 9.93 6.85
CA CYS A 130 49.12 8.56 6.83
C CYS A 130 48.37 7.74 5.77
N GLN A 131 49.11 7.28 4.77
CA GLN A 131 48.70 6.30 3.77
C GLN A 131 48.47 4.92 4.42
N CYS A 132 47.44 4.19 4.00
CA CYS A 132 47.52 2.74 3.74
C CYS A 132 46.34 2.26 2.86
N SER A 133 46.71 1.89 1.62
CA SER A 133 46.19 0.86 0.70
C SER A 133 44.69 0.53 0.60
N LEU A 134 44.18 0.78 -0.62
CA LEU A 134 42.89 0.40 -1.23
C LEU A 134 42.85 -1.05 -1.76
N GLU A 135 43.38 -2.03 -1.02
CA GLU A 135 43.46 -3.42 -1.51
C GLU A 135 42.98 -4.40 -0.44
N GLU A 136 41.67 -4.42 -0.14
CA GLU A 136 41.01 -5.54 0.55
C GLU A 136 39.47 -5.39 0.56
N MET A 137 38.84 -5.27 -0.62
CA MET A 137 37.40 -5.59 -0.75
C MET A 137 37.04 -6.10 -2.14
N GLU A 138 37.95 -6.83 -2.77
CA GLU A 138 37.74 -7.43 -4.09
C GLU A 138 38.00 -8.95 -4.07
N VAL A 139 37.44 -9.68 -3.10
CA VAL A 139 37.30 -11.15 -3.21
C VAL A 139 36.10 -11.63 -2.39
N ALA A 140 34.90 -11.71 -3.00
CA ALA A 140 33.85 -12.71 -2.65
C ALA A 140 32.51 -12.58 -3.45
N LEU A 141 32.50 -12.12 -4.71
CA LEU A 141 31.30 -12.22 -5.55
C LEU A 141 31.65 -12.77 -6.94
N SER A 142 32.02 -14.05 -7.01
CA SER A 142 32.05 -14.76 -8.28
C SER A 142 30.72 -15.49 -8.52
N ASN A 143 30.11 -15.14 -9.67
CA ASN A 143 29.20 -15.95 -10.49
C ASN A 143 27.70 -16.02 -10.15
N SER A 144 27.01 -14.88 -10.11
CA SER A 144 25.64 -14.81 -10.65
C SER A 144 25.58 -13.70 -11.71
N ARG A 145 25.53 -14.07 -13.00
CA ARG A 145 25.16 -13.09 -14.04
C ARG A 145 23.82 -12.47 -13.66
N SER A 146 23.75 -11.13 -13.64
CA SER A 146 22.47 -10.42 -13.46
C SER A 146 21.50 -10.87 -14.56
N LYS A 147 20.28 -11.27 -14.19
CA LYS A 147 19.25 -11.72 -15.14
C LYS A 147 18.80 -10.53 -15.99
N THR A 148 18.50 -10.82 -17.26
CA THR A 148 18.02 -9.83 -18.22
C THR A 148 16.75 -10.32 -18.91
N MET A 149 16.08 -9.41 -19.63
CA MET A 149 14.92 -9.72 -20.46
C MET A 149 15.17 -10.84 -21.49
N SER A 150 16.42 -11.07 -21.90
CA SER A 150 16.77 -12.06 -22.93
C SER A 150 16.85 -13.50 -22.39
N ASP A 151 16.94 -13.67 -21.06
CA ASP A 151 16.97 -14.97 -20.39
C ASP A 151 15.60 -15.66 -20.33
N PHE A 152 14.54 -14.96 -20.73
CA PHE A 152 13.16 -15.41 -20.65
C PHE A 152 12.52 -15.52 -22.03
N GLU A 153 11.69 -16.54 -22.21
CA GLU A 153 10.77 -16.71 -23.32
C GLU A 153 9.39 -16.19 -22.89
N TYR A 154 8.77 -15.32 -23.69
CA TYR A 154 7.46 -14.73 -23.39
C TYR A 154 6.36 -15.59 -23.99
N LEU A 155 5.44 -16.09 -23.16
CA LEU A 155 4.46 -17.09 -23.57
C LEU A 155 3.04 -16.54 -23.70
N LYS A 156 2.53 -15.87 -22.66
CA LYS A 156 1.15 -15.33 -22.68
C LYS A 156 1.01 -14.05 -21.86
N LEU A 157 0.20 -13.10 -22.31
CA LEU A 157 -0.19 -11.97 -21.48
C LEU A 157 -1.20 -12.44 -20.44
N LEU A 158 -0.89 -12.24 -19.16
CA LEU A 158 -1.76 -12.63 -18.03
C LEU A 158 -2.65 -11.49 -17.57
N GLY A 159 -2.15 -10.26 -17.64
CA GLY A 159 -2.90 -9.07 -17.24
C GLY A 159 -2.23 -7.77 -17.66
N LYS A 160 -3.01 -6.69 -17.67
CA LYS A 160 -2.55 -5.35 -18.00
C LYS A 160 -3.09 -4.35 -16.98
N GLY A 161 -2.19 -3.62 -16.34
CA GLY A 161 -2.54 -2.59 -15.37
C GLY A 161 -2.14 -1.19 -15.85
N THR A 162 -2.43 -0.20 -15.01
CA THR A 162 -2.12 1.22 -15.25
C THR A 162 -0.63 1.48 -15.50
N PHE A 163 0.24 0.77 -14.77
CA PHE A 163 1.68 1.02 -14.77
C PHE A 163 2.48 0.05 -15.66
N GLY A 164 1.84 -1.01 -16.17
CA GLY A 164 2.57 -2.10 -16.77
C GLY A 164 1.74 -3.30 -17.21
N LYS A 165 2.43 -4.40 -17.48
CA LYS A 165 1.85 -5.66 -17.95
C LYS A 165 2.42 -6.82 -17.13
N VAL A 166 1.64 -7.86 -16.93
CA VAL A 166 2.08 -9.13 -16.33
C VAL A 166 2.07 -10.19 -17.42
N ILE A 167 3.22 -10.83 -17.67
CA ILE A 167 3.40 -11.80 -18.75
C ILE A 167 3.86 -13.13 -18.16
N LEU A 168 3.24 -14.23 -18.58
CA LEU A 168 3.74 -15.57 -18.36
C LEU A 168 5.02 -15.76 -19.16
N VAL A 169 6.10 -16.06 -18.46
CA VAL A 169 7.41 -16.27 -19.05
C VAL A 169 7.96 -17.63 -18.67
N LYS A 170 8.85 -18.16 -19.48
CA LYS A 170 9.63 -19.36 -19.20
C LYS A 170 11.11 -19.00 -19.15
N GLU A 171 11.78 -19.33 -18.05
CA GLU A 171 13.22 -19.15 -17.94
C GLU A 171 13.94 -20.15 -18.86
N LYS A 172 14.74 -19.66 -19.82
CA LYS A 172 15.35 -20.52 -20.85
C LYS A 172 16.32 -21.54 -20.29
N SER A 173 17.01 -21.21 -19.20
CA SER A 173 18.03 -22.08 -18.59
C SER A 173 17.44 -23.25 -17.79
N THR A 174 16.30 -23.04 -17.14
CA THR A 174 15.69 -24.03 -16.23
C THR A 174 14.42 -24.65 -16.79
N GLY A 175 13.77 -23.98 -17.74
CA GLY A 175 12.46 -24.37 -18.27
C GLY A 175 11.29 -24.05 -17.33
N VAL A 176 11.53 -23.40 -16.18
CA VAL A 176 10.51 -23.08 -15.18
C VAL A 176 9.68 -21.87 -15.61
N HIS A 177 8.39 -21.93 -15.33
CA HIS A 177 7.42 -20.87 -15.64
C HIS A 177 7.29 -19.86 -14.49
N TYR A 178 7.20 -18.57 -14.84
CA TYR A 178 7.08 -17.46 -13.90
C TYR A 178 6.10 -16.40 -14.42
N ALA A 179 5.59 -15.57 -13.52
CA ALA A 179 4.89 -14.34 -13.88
C ALA A 179 5.87 -13.16 -13.83
N MET A 180 6.07 -12.48 -14.95
CA MET A 180 6.92 -11.29 -15.04
C MET A 180 6.05 -10.02 -15.07
N LYS A 181 6.07 -9.24 -13.98
CA LYS A 181 5.46 -7.90 -13.89
C LYS A 181 6.46 -6.89 -14.43
N ILE A 182 6.12 -6.24 -15.55
CA ILE A 182 6.96 -5.27 -16.26
C ILE A 182 6.31 -3.90 -16.12
N LEU A 183 6.96 -3.00 -15.38
CA LEU A 183 6.49 -1.64 -15.11
C LEU A 183 7.31 -0.61 -15.88
N ARG A 184 6.69 0.46 -16.37
CA ARG A 184 7.37 1.54 -17.10
C ARG A 184 7.86 2.62 -16.13
N LYS A 185 9.18 2.87 -16.09
CA LYS A 185 9.79 3.85 -15.16
C LYS A 185 9.16 5.24 -15.27
N MET A 186 8.99 5.73 -16.49
CA MET A 186 8.42 7.08 -16.71
C MET A 186 6.96 7.18 -16.23
N VAL A 187 6.17 6.12 -16.35
CA VAL A 187 4.77 6.13 -15.88
C VAL A 187 4.70 6.12 -14.35
N ILE A 188 5.63 5.40 -13.69
CA ILE A 188 5.74 5.38 -12.23
C ILE A 188 6.11 6.76 -11.71
N ILE A 189 7.12 7.40 -12.31
CA ILE A 189 7.57 8.75 -11.92
C ILE A 189 6.47 9.77 -12.17
N ALA A 190 5.84 9.75 -13.35
CA ALA A 190 4.77 10.68 -13.70
C ALA A 190 3.52 10.58 -12.82
N LYS A 191 3.32 9.42 -12.15
CA LYS A 191 2.19 9.18 -11.25
C LYS A 191 2.57 9.24 -9.76
N ASP A 192 3.80 9.62 -9.43
CA ASP A 192 4.33 9.69 -8.06
C ASP A 192 4.29 8.35 -7.29
N GLU A 193 4.48 7.23 -8.01
CA GLU A 193 4.35 5.86 -7.49
C GLU A 193 5.71 5.19 -7.19
N VAL A 194 6.76 6.00 -7.13
CA VAL A 194 8.15 5.54 -6.90
C VAL A 194 8.27 4.86 -5.54
N ALA A 195 7.72 5.47 -4.49
CA ALA A 195 7.79 4.95 -3.12
C ALA A 195 7.06 3.60 -2.99
N HIS A 196 5.88 3.45 -3.60
CA HIS A 196 5.13 2.21 -3.62
C HIS A 196 5.90 1.09 -4.34
N THR A 197 6.50 1.40 -5.49
CA THR A 197 7.28 0.41 -6.26
C THR A 197 8.53 -0.07 -5.52
N VAL A 198 9.24 0.83 -4.81
CA VAL A 198 10.39 0.47 -3.97
C VAL A 198 9.96 -0.36 -2.77
N THR A 199 8.83 -0.02 -2.14
CA THR A 199 8.26 -0.77 -1.02
C THR A 199 7.85 -2.18 -1.46
N GLU A 200 7.16 -2.31 -2.60
CA GLU A 200 6.79 -3.61 -3.18
C GLU A 200 8.02 -4.50 -3.38
N SER A 201 9.09 -3.94 -3.99
CA SER A 201 10.36 -4.65 -4.18
C SER A 201 10.94 -5.14 -2.86
N ARG A 202 10.99 -4.29 -1.83
CA ARG A 202 11.57 -4.64 -0.54
C ARG A 202 10.77 -5.71 0.20
N VAL A 203 9.45 -5.55 0.26
CA VAL A 203 8.55 -6.51 0.90
C VAL A 203 8.69 -7.87 0.23
N LEU A 204 8.67 -7.92 -1.10
CA LEU A 204 8.84 -9.15 -1.87
C LEU A 204 10.21 -9.83 -1.68
N GLN A 205 11.27 -9.06 -1.47
CA GLN A 205 12.61 -9.61 -1.21
C GLN A 205 12.76 -10.22 0.20
N ASN A 206 12.01 -9.69 1.17
CA ASN A 206 12.12 -10.02 2.60
C ASN A 206 11.01 -10.95 3.13
N THR A 207 10.04 -11.29 2.29
CA THR A 207 8.92 -12.18 2.64
C THR A 207 9.05 -13.54 1.96
N ARG A 208 8.76 -14.59 2.72
CA ARG A 208 8.80 -16.01 2.35
C ARG A 208 7.77 -16.75 3.20
N HIS A 209 6.62 -17.01 2.62
CA HIS A 209 5.52 -17.72 3.26
C HIS A 209 4.80 -18.57 2.21
N PRO A 210 4.32 -19.80 2.53
CA PRO A 210 3.67 -20.71 1.58
C PRO A 210 2.56 -20.07 0.75
N PHE A 211 1.78 -19.17 1.35
CA PHE A 211 0.62 -18.53 0.71
C PHE A 211 0.88 -17.11 0.22
N LEU A 212 2.13 -16.63 0.25
CA LEU A 212 2.53 -15.38 -0.37
C LEU A 212 3.26 -15.67 -1.68
N THR A 213 3.04 -14.84 -2.70
CA THR A 213 3.77 -14.97 -3.96
C THR A 213 5.25 -14.67 -3.75
N THR A 214 6.12 -15.59 -4.15
CA THR A 214 7.56 -15.43 -3.94
C THR A 214 8.21 -14.71 -5.12
N LEU A 215 9.05 -13.70 -4.83
CA LEU A 215 9.90 -13.06 -5.83
C LEU A 215 11.16 -13.89 -6.08
N LYS A 216 11.39 -14.23 -7.35
CA LYS A 216 12.58 -14.98 -7.78
C LYS A 216 13.70 -14.05 -8.24
N TYR A 217 13.38 -13.09 -9.10
CA TYR A 217 14.34 -12.12 -9.63
C TYR A 217 13.71 -10.73 -9.67
N ALA A 218 14.50 -9.70 -9.39
CA ALA A 218 14.15 -8.32 -9.75
C ALA A 218 15.32 -7.68 -10.49
N PHE A 219 15.04 -7.10 -11.65
CA PHE A 219 16.03 -6.40 -12.46
C PHE A 219 15.39 -5.20 -13.15
N GLN A 220 16.22 -4.31 -13.69
CA GLN A 220 15.76 -3.13 -14.42
C GLN A 220 16.43 -3.00 -15.78
N THR A 221 15.73 -2.35 -16.71
CA THR A 221 16.29 -1.87 -17.99
C THR A 221 16.39 -0.34 -17.95
N HIS A 222 16.81 0.28 -19.05
CA HIS A 222 16.81 1.74 -19.19
C HIS A 222 15.40 2.34 -18.95
N ASP A 223 14.34 1.67 -19.41
CA ASP A 223 12.96 2.15 -19.39
C ASP A 223 12.00 1.39 -18.44
N ARG A 224 12.41 0.25 -17.86
CA ARG A 224 11.50 -0.65 -17.11
C ARG A 224 12.06 -1.17 -15.81
N LEU A 225 11.14 -1.55 -14.93
CA LEU A 225 11.36 -2.39 -13.76
C LEU A 225 10.69 -3.74 -14.00
N CYS A 226 11.38 -4.83 -13.69
CA CYS A 226 10.92 -6.20 -13.94
C CYS A 226 10.97 -7.02 -12.66
N PHE A 227 9.82 -7.53 -12.24
CA PHE A 227 9.69 -8.50 -11.14
C PHE A 227 9.33 -9.86 -11.72
N VAL A 228 10.16 -10.87 -11.46
CA VAL A 228 9.90 -12.25 -11.85
C VAL A 228 9.48 -13.03 -10.62
N MET A 229 8.22 -13.45 -10.60
CA MET A 229 7.54 -14.01 -9.45
C MET A 229 7.04 -15.42 -9.74
N GLU A 230 6.81 -16.19 -8.67
CA GLU A 230 6.11 -17.49 -8.74
C GLU A 230 4.78 -17.35 -9.51
N TYR A 231 4.51 -18.30 -10.41
CA TYR A 231 3.30 -18.29 -11.21
C TYR A 231 2.23 -19.19 -10.59
N ALA A 232 1.09 -18.61 -10.22
CA ALA A 232 -0.10 -19.32 -9.78
C ALA A 232 -1.05 -19.55 -10.96
N ASN A 233 -1.11 -20.78 -11.48
CA ASN A 233 -1.91 -21.13 -12.67
C ASN A 233 -3.34 -21.58 -12.35
N GLY A 234 -3.73 -21.66 -11.08
CA GLY A 234 -5.08 -22.00 -10.65
C GLY A 234 -6.09 -20.86 -10.85
N GLY A 235 -5.64 -19.66 -11.21
CA GLY A 235 -6.47 -18.48 -11.49
C GLY A 235 -6.94 -17.72 -10.26
N GLU A 236 -7.60 -16.60 -10.49
CA GLU A 236 -8.11 -15.72 -9.44
C GLU A 236 -9.30 -16.34 -8.70
N LEU A 237 -9.37 -16.11 -7.39
CA LEU A 237 -10.47 -16.60 -6.57
C LEU A 237 -11.79 -15.92 -6.96
N PHE A 238 -11.72 -14.66 -7.42
CA PHE A 238 -12.83 -13.94 -8.03
C PHE A 238 -13.46 -14.70 -9.20
N PHE A 239 -12.65 -15.27 -10.10
CA PHE A 239 -13.12 -16.06 -11.24
C PHE A 239 -13.89 -17.31 -10.79
N HIS A 240 -13.34 -18.05 -9.82
CA HIS A 240 -13.98 -19.26 -9.28
C HIS A 240 -15.30 -18.93 -8.58
N LEU A 241 -15.31 -17.89 -7.73
CA LEU A 241 -16.51 -17.47 -7.03
C LEU A 241 -17.59 -16.97 -7.99
N SER A 242 -17.21 -16.21 -9.02
CA SER A 242 -18.15 -15.72 -10.03
C SER A 242 -18.90 -16.85 -10.75
N ARG A 243 -18.22 -17.98 -10.99
CA ARG A 243 -18.83 -19.16 -11.63
C ARG A 243 -19.67 -20.00 -10.67
N GLU A 244 -19.20 -20.20 -9.44
CA GLU A 244 -19.87 -21.02 -8.44
C GLU A 244 -20.93 -20.27 -7.63
N ARG A 245 -20.97 -18.94 -7.76
CA ARG A 245 -21.81 -17.97 -7.03
C ARG A 245 -21.48 -17.84 -5.56
N VAL A 246 -21.34 -18.95 -4.84
CA VAL A 246 -21.11 -18.99 -3.39
C VAL A 246 -20.23 -20.19 -3.07
N PHE A 247 -19.27 -20.02 -2.17
CA PHE A 247 -18.52 -21.12 -1.58
C PHE A 247 -19.20 -21.63 -0.30
N THR A 248 -19.05 -22.93 -0.04
CA THR A 248 -19.47 -23.50 1.24
C THR A 248 -18.64 -22.92 2.39
N GLU A 249 -19.20 -22.89 3.60
CA GLU A 249 -18.46 -22.42 4.78
C GLU A 249 -17.17 -23.22 5.01
N ASP A 250 -17.14 -24.51 4.67
CA ASP A 250 -15.93 -25.33 4.76
C ASP A 250 -14.83 -24.88 3.79
N ARG A 251 -15.22 -24.52 2.56
CA ARG A 251 -14.29 -23.99 1.55
C ARG A 251 -13.81 -22.59 1.91
N ALA A 252 -14.71 -21.72 2.37
CA ALA A 252 -14.35 -20.39 2.87
C ALA A 252 -13.45 -20.48 4.12
N ARG A 253 -13.66 -21.47 5.01
CA ARG A 253 -12.80 -21.73 6.17
C ARG A 253 -11.40 -22.18 5.77
N PHE A 254 -11.30 -23.06 4.77
CA PHE A 254 -10.01 -23.49 4.23
C PHE A 254 -9.21 -22.29 3.69
N TYR A 255 -9.78 -21.53 2.76
CA TYR A 255 -9.10 -20.34 2.20
C TYR A 255 -8.85 -19.29 3.28
N GLY A 256 -9.81 -19.06 4.16
CA GLY A 256 -9.65 -18.11 5.27
C GLY A 256 -8.52 -18.48 6.22
N ALA A 257 -8.31 -19.76 6.52
CA ALA A 257 -7.19 -20.18 7.35
C ALA A 257 -5.83 -19.87 6.69
N GLU A 258 -5.70 -20.10 5.38
CA GLU A 258 -4.47 -19.79 4.64
C GLU A 258 -4.19 -18.28 4.58
N ILE A 259 -5.24 -17.47 4.38
CA ILE A 259 -5.16 -16.01 4.39
C ILE A 259 -4.74 -15.51 5.78
N VAL A 260 -5.38 -15.99 6.86
CA VAL A 260 -5.02 -15.61 8.25
C VAL A 260 -3.56 -15.94 8.54
N SER A 261 -3.08 -17.13 8.15
CA SER A 261 -1.68 -17.53 8.32
C SER A 261 -0.71 -16.60 7.56
N ALA A 262 -1.07 -16.18 6.35
CA ALA A 262 -0.27 -15.23 5.57
C ALA A 262 -0.24 -13.82 6.18
N LEU A 263 -1.39 -13.33 6.66
CA LEU A 263 -1.49 -12.02 7.32
C LEU A 263 -0.75 -11.99 8.66
N GLU A 264 -0.86 -13.05 9.48
CA GLU A 264 -0.08 -13.20 10.72
C GLU A 264 1.43 -13.03 10.44
N TYR A 265 1.92 -13.70 9.39
CA TYR A 265 3.32 -13.64 8.98
C TYR A 265 3.77 -12.24 8.54
N LEU A 266 2.90 -11.49 7.86
CA LEU A 266 3.19 -10.10 7.43
C LEU A 266 3.17 -9.16 8.63
N HIS A 267 2.16 -9.26 9.49
CA HIS A 267 2.03 -8.47 10.70
C HIS A 267 3.19 -8.74 11.68
N SER A 268 3.69 -9.98 11.75
CA SER A 268 4.88 -10.31 12.57
C SER A 268 6.18 -9.71 12.02
N ARG A 269 6.17 -9.18 10.79
CA ARG A 269 7.25 -8.42 10.15
C ARG A 269 6.95 -6.93 10.08
N ASP A 270 5.95 -6.46 10.82
CA ASP A 270 5.50 -5.06 10.80
C ASP A 270 5.10 -4.58 9.40
N VAL A 271 4.54 -5.48 8.58
CA VAL A 271 4.01 -5.19 7.25
C VAL A 271 2.49 -5.32 7.27
N VAL A 272 1.77 -4.29 6.81
CA VAL A 272 0.31 -4.33 6.57
C VAL A 272 0.07 -4.40 5.07
N TYR A 273 -0.82 -5.30 4.64
CA TYR A 273 -1.04 -5.62 3.23
C TYR A 273 -1.93 -4.60 2.50
N ARG A 274 -3.04 -4.18 3.13
CA ARG A 274 -3.97 -3.10 2.74
C ARG A 274 -4.82 -3.28 1.48
N ASP A 275 -4.55 -4.28 0.64
CA ASP A 275 -5.32 -4.50 -0.59
C ASP A 275 -5.91 -5.92 -0.65
N LEU A 276 -6.44 -6.41 0.46
CA LEU A 276 -7.07 -7.72 0.51
C LEU A 276 -8.42 -7.72 -0.19
N LYS A 277 -8.47 -8.38 -1.35
CA LYS A 277 -9.65 -8.53 -2.21
C LYS A 277 -9.58 -9.83 -3.01
N LEU A 278 -10.69 -10.28 -3.59
CA LEU A 278 -10.76 -11.57 -4.29
C LEU A 278 -9.86 -11.64 -5.53
N GLU A 279 -9.58 -10.51 -6.16
CA GLU A 279 -8.73 -10.36 -7.34
C GLU A 279 -7.25 -10.56 -7.00
N ASN A 280 -6.84 -10.23 -5.77
CA ASN A 280 -5.46 -10.41 -5.28
C ASN A 280 -5.24 -11.78 -4.62
N LEU A 281 -6.25 -12.65 -4.64
CA LEU A 281 -6.18 -14.01 -4.13
C LEU A 281 -6.20 -14.97 -5.32
N MET A 282 -5.08 -15.64 -5.58
CA MET A 282 -4.99 -16.65 -6.63
C MET A 282 -4.93 -18.05 -6.02
N LEU A 283 -5.24 -19.06 -6.82
CA LEU A 283 -4.98 -20.46 -6.50
C LEU A 283 -3.74 -20.95 -7.24
N ASP A 284 -2.91 -21.74 -6.57
CA ASP A 284 -1.88 -22.53 -7.24
C ASP A 284 -2.45 -23.81 -7.87
N LYS A 285 -1.60 -24.58 -8.55
CA LYS A 285 -2.00 -25.83 -9.22
C LYS A 285 -2.63 -26.87 -8.29
N ASP A 286 -2.31 -26.82 -7.00
CA ASP A 286 -2.77 -27.79 -6.00
C ASP A 286 -4.05 -27.31 -5.31
N GLY A 287 -4.42 -26.03 -5.46
CA GLY A 287 -5.64 -25.42 -4.93
C GLY A 287 -5.44 -24.61 -3.65
N HIS A 288 -4.19 -24.26 -3.32
CA HIS A 288 -3.85 -23.40 -2.18
C HIS A 288 -3.81 -21.93 -2.57
N ILE A 289 -4.09 -21.05 -1.61
CA ILE A 289 -4.06 -19.60 -1.78
C ILE A 289 -2.63 -19.11 -2.06
N LYS A 290 -2.54 -18.15 -2.98
CA LYS A 290 -1.40 -17.29 -3.22
C LYS A 290 -1.89 -15.84 -3.22
N ILE A 291 -1.50 -15.08 -2.19
CA ILE A 291 -1.71 -13.64 -2.15
C ILE A 291 -0.70 -13.00 -3.12
N THR A 292 -1.21 -12.18 -4.03
CA THR A 292 -0.44 -11.48 -5.06
C THR A 292 -0.43 -9.97 -4.81
N ASP A 293 0.28 -9.22 -5.66
CA ASP A 293 0.29 -7.74 -5.70
C ASP A 293 0.55 -7.02 -4.35
N PHE A 294 1.83 -6.81 -4.02
CA PHE A 294 2.26 -6.13 -2.79
C PHE A 294 2.46 -4.61 -2.99
N GLY A 295 1.93 -4.06 -4.10
CA GLY A 295 2.09 -2.66 -4.49
C GLY A 295 1.59 -1.65 -3.46
N LEU A 296 0.59 -2.05 -2.66
CA LEU A 296 0.00 -1.20 -1.62
C LEU A 296 0.45 -1.56 -0.20
N CYS A 297 1.44 -2.44 -0.02
CA CYS A 297 1.92 -2.78 1.32
C CYS A 297 2.58 -1.59 2.03
N LYS A 298 2.57 -1.62 3.37
CA LYS A 298 3.26 -0.64 4.21
C LYS A 298 4.12 -1.34 5.26
N GLU A 299 5.42 -1.05 5.27
CA GLU A 299 6.38 -1.55 6.27
C GLU A 299 6.49 -0.60 7.49
N GLY A 300 7.07 -1.11 8.58
CA GLY A 300 7.39 -0.33 9.77
C GLY A 300 6.18 -0.04 10.67
N ILE A 301 5.09 -0.80 10.49
CA ILE A 301 3.86 -0.64 11.27
C ILE A 301 3.91 -1.60 12.46
N THR A 302 4.52 -1.14 13.55
CA THR A 302 4.47 -1.82 14.87
C THR A 302 3.03 -1.81 15.42
N PRO A 303 2.70 -2.60 16.45
CA PRO A 303 1.32 -2.69 16.96
C PRO A 303 0.68 -1.35 17.36
N ASP A 304 1.50 -0.38 17.79
CA ASP A 304 1.06 0.96 18.20
C ASP A 304 1.23 2.01 17.09
N ALA A 305 1.82 1.64 15.95
CA ALA A 305 2.04 2.54 14.83
C ALA A 305 0.80 2.64 13.94
N THR A 306 0.60 3.84 13.40
CA THR A 306 -0.53 4.17 12.54
C THR A 306 -0.07 4.78 11.22
N MET A 307 -0.95 4.76 10.23
CA MET A 307 -0.68 5.32 8.91
C MET A 307 -1.89 6.10 8.36
N LYS A 308 -1.65 6.91 7.34
CA LYS A 308 -2.60 7.93 6.83
C LYS A 308 -2.79 7.90 5.30
N THR A 309 -2.24 6.90 4.60
CA THR A 309 -2.35 6.87 3.14
C THR A 309 -3.69 6.30 2.72
N PHE A 310 -4.49 7.04 1.95
CA PHE A 310 -5.71 6.48 1.34
C PHE A 310 -5.34 5.63 0.11
N CYS A 311 -5.55 4.31 0.19
CA CYS A 311 -5.31 3.40 -0.93
C CYS A 311 -6.15 2.11 -0.79
N GLY A 312 -6.46 1.46 -1.90
CA GLY A 312 -7.23 0.22 -1.97
C GLY A 312 -8.47 0.34 -2.86
N THR A 313 -9.22 -0.75 -2.97
CA THR A 313 -10.46 -0.81 -3.78
C THR A 313 -11.65 -0.36 -2.93
N PRO A 314 -12.47 0.63 -3.36
CA PRO A 314 -13.47 1.30 -2.52
C PRO A 314 -14.38 0.38 -1.70
N GLU A 315 -14.85 -0.71 -2.30
CA GLU A 315 -15.75 -1.69 -1.72
C GLU A 315 -15.11 -2.52 -0.58
N TYR A 316 -13.78 -2.56 -0.53
CA TYR A 316 -12.99 -3.30 0.45
C TYR A 316 -12.35 -2.39 1.51
N LEU A 317 -12.46 -1.06 1.37
CA LEU A 317 -11.84 -0.12 2.30
C LEU A 317 -12.48 -0.20 3.68
N ALA A 318 -11.63 -0.21 4.71
CA ALA A 318 -12.06 -0.14 6.10
C ALA A 318 -12.58 1.27 6.44
N PRO A 319 -13.55 1.41 7.37
CA PRO A 319 -14.12 2.70 7.77
C PRO A 319 -13.06 3.73 8.18
N GLU A 320 -12.04 3.32 8.94
CA GLU A 320 -10.98 4.21 9.41
C GLU A 320 -10.07 4.72 8.27
N VAL A 321 -9.94 3.98 7.17
CA VAL A 321 -9.23 4.43 5.96
C VAL A 321 -10.05 5.51 5.23
N LEU A 322 -11.38 5.35 5.17
CA LEU A 322 -12.29 6.36 4.59
C LEU A 322 -12.37 7.65 5.43
N GLU A 323 -12.28 7.51 6.75
CA GLU A 323 -12.28 8.65 7.66
C GLU A 323 -10.94 9.40 7.68
N ASP A 324 -9.90 8.88 7.00
CA ASP A 324 -8.54 9.40 7.07
C ASP A 324 -8.04 9.50 8.52
N ASN A 325 -8.47 8.55 9.35
CA ASN A 325 -7.92 8.39 10.69
C ASN A 325 -6.62 7.59 10.56
N ASP A 326 -5.74 7.79 11.54
CA ASP A 326 -4.63 6.90 11.79
C ASP A 326 -5.10 5.44 11.90
N TYR A 327 -4.64 4.58 10.98
CA TYR A 327 -5.04 3.17 10.91
C TYR A 327 -3.83 2.22 11.00
N GLY A 328 -4.07 1.01 11.51
CA GLY A 328 -3.04 0.00 11.77
C GLY A 328 -3.37 -1.35 11.12
N ARG A 329 -2.88 -2.43 11.72
CA ARG A 329 -3.08 -3.83 11.25
C ARG A 329 -4.54 -4.26 11.12
N ALA A 330 -5.44 -3.60 11.86
CA ALA A 330 -6.87 -3.89 11.87
C ALA A 330 -7.56 -3.77 10.49
N VAL A 331 -6.96 -3.04 9.54
CA VAL A 331 -7.51 -2.90 8.18
C VAL A 331 -7.48 -4.21 7.39
N ASP A 332 -6.45 -5.05 7.60
CA ASP A 332 -6.36 -6.34 6.92
C ASP A 332 -7.43 -7.31 7.43
N TRP A 333 -7.80 -7.20 8.72
CA TRP A 333 -8.90 -7.98 9.30
C TRP A 333 -10.28 -7.52 8.80
N TRP A 334 -10.45 -6.23 8.49
CA TRP A 334 -11.64 -5.76 7.79
C TRP A 334 -11.72 -6.36 6.38
N GLY A 335 -10.63 -6.25 5.60
CA GLY A 335 -10.54 -6.84 4.27
C GLY A 335 -10.82 -8.35 4.29
N MET A 336 -10.31 -9.05 5.32
CA MET A 336 -10.59 -10.46 5.54
C MET A 336 -12.07 -10.72 5.77
N GLY A 337 -12.74 -9.87 6.55
CA GLY A 337 -14.18 -9.89 6.73
C GLY A 337 -14.93 -9.72 5.41
N VAL A 338 -14.53 -8.77 4.56
CA VAL A 338 -15.16 -8.52 3.25
C VAL A 338 -15.01 -9.73 2.33
N VAL A 339 -13.79 -10.25 2.19
CA VAL A 339 -13.47 -11.43 1.38
C VAL A 339 -14.26 -12.67 1.86
N MET A 340 -14.27 -12.94 3.17
CA MET A 340 -15.02 -14.07 3.73
C MET A 340 -16.52 -13.92 3.57
N TYR A 341 -17.06 -12.70 3.75
CA TYR A 341 -18.46 -12.41 3.53
C TYR A 341 -18.84 -12.69 2.07
N GLU A 342 -18.03 -12.21 1.13
CA GLU A 342 -18.30 -12.39 -0.30
C GLU A 342 -18.23 -13.87 -0.70
N MET A 343 -17.24 -14.62 -0.22
CA MET A 343 -17.16 -16.07 -0.45
C MET A 343 -18.42 -16.81 0.03
N MET A 344 -18.91 -16.51 1.25
CA MET A 344 -20.04 -17.25 1.85
C MET A 344 -21.42 -16.70 1.48
N CYS A 345 -21.52 -15.46 0.99
CA CYS A 345 -22.78 -14.81 0.63
C CYS A 345 -22.96 -14.59 -0.88
N GLY A 346 -21.89 -14.68 -1.67
CA GLY A 346 -21.88 -14.46 -3.11
C GLY A 346 -22.09 -13.01 -3.54
N ARG A 347 -21.86 -12.05 -2.63
CA ARG A 347 -21.99 -10.62 -2.86
C ARG A 347 -21.19 -9.84 -1.82
N LEU A 348 -20.79 -8.62 -2.16
CA LEU A 348 -20.16 -7.69 -1.23
C LEU A 348 -21.07 -7.34 -0.04
N PRO A 349 -20.50 -7.06 1.15
CA PRO A 349 -21.26 -6.63 2.33
C PRO A 349 -21.90 -5.24 2.15
N PHE A 350 -21.20 -4.34 1.45
CA PHE A 350 -21.66 -3.01 1.09
C PHE A 350 -21.43 -2.80 -0.40
N TYR A 351 -22.43 -2.29 -1.11
CA TYR A 351 -22.30 -2.01 -2.54
C TYR A 351 -23.25 -0.89 -2.95
N ASN A 352 -22.73 0.06 -3.72
CA ASN A 352 -23.52 1.05 -4.43
C ASN A 352 -22.74 1.53 -5.66
N GLN A 353 -23.43 1.91 -6.73
CA GLN A 353 -22.78 2.50 -7.90
C GLN A 353 -22.26 3.92 -7.61
N ASP A 354 -22.93 4.64 -6.71
CA ASP A 354 -22.47 5.94 -6.23
C ASP A 354 -21.49 5.74 -5.07
N HIS A 355 -20.25 6.21 -5.26
CA HIS A 355 -19.20 6.11 -4.25
C HIS A 355 -19.53 6.89 -2.98
N GLU A 356 -20.20 8.04 -3.06
CA GLU A 356 -20.59 8.78 -1.84
C GLU A 356 -21.56 7.95 -1.01
N ARG A 357 -22.53 7.32 -1.67
CA ARG A 357 -23.46 6.41 -1.00
C ARG A 357 -22.75 5.16 -0.49
N LEU A 358 -21.84 4.57 -1.26
CA LEU A 358 -21.03 3.43 -0.83
C LEU A 358 -20.26 3.75 0.46
N PHE A 359 -19.60 4.90 0.53
CA PHE A 359 -18.88 5.32 1.73
C PHE A 359 -19.81 5.53 2.92
N GLU A 360 -21.00 6.10 2.72
CA GLU A 360 -22.02 6.19 3.77
C GLU A 360 -22.45 4.80 4.28
N LEU A 361 -22.62 3.82 3.39
CA LEU A 361 -22.93 2.43 3.76
C LEU A 361 -21.81 1.83 4.63
N ILE A 362 -20.55 1.97 4.18
CA ILE A 362 -19.38 1.46 4.90
C ILE A 362 -19.23 2.12 6.27
N LEU A 363 -19.49 3.43 6.38
CA LEU A 363 -19.33 4.18 7.64
C LEU A 363 -20.50 4.01 8.61
N MET A 364 -21.74 3.88 8.12
CA MET A 364 -22.93 4.03 8.97
C MET A 364 -23.83 2.80 9.00
N GLU A 365 -23.99 2.07 7.88
CA GLU A 365 -24.95 0.97 7.82
C GLU A 365 -24.43 -0.29 8.53
N GLU A 366 -25.26 -0.89 9.39
CA GLU A 366 -24.94 -2.19 9.98
C GLU A 366 -25.03 -3.30 8.93
N ILE A 367 -24.08 -4.23 9.00
CA ILE A 367 -24.03 -5.37 8.09
C ILE A 367 -25.23 -6.30 8.27
N ARG A 368 -25.77 -6.80 7.15
CA ARG A 368 -26.91 -7.73 7.14
C ARG A 368 -26.47 -9.11 6.71
N PHE A 369 -26.81 -10.12 7.50
CA PHE A 369 -26.46 -11.51 7.20
C PHE A 369 -27.65 -12.29 6.60
N PRO A 370 -27.44 -13.10 5.57
CA PRO A 370 -28.48 -14.00 5.09
C PRO A 370 -28.74 -15.12 6.10
N ARG A 371 -29.95 -15.69 6.06
CA ARG A 371 -30.42 -16.64 7.09
C ARG A 371 -29.64 -17.96 7.11
N ASN A 372 -29.10 -18.36 5.96
CA ASN A 372 -28.40 -19.63 5.73
C ASN A 372 -26.99 -19.70 6.34
N LEU A 373 -26.40 -18.57 6.77
CA LEU A 373 -25.11 -18.60 7.47
C LEU A 373 -25.25 -19.20 8.87
N SER A 374 -24.28 -20.03 9.25
CA SER A 374 -24.16 -20.61 10.57
C SER A 374 -23.95 -19.53 11.65
N PRO A 375 -24.28 -19.81 12.92
CA PRO A 375 -24.02 -18.89 14.02
C PRO A 375 -22.53 -18.52 14.13
N ASP A 376 -21.63 -19.48 13.90
CA ASP A 376 -20.19 -19.24 13.98
C ASP A 376 -19.68 -18.37 12.81
N ALA A 377 -20.20 -18.57 11.60
CA ALA A 377 -19.88 -17.71 10.46
C ALA A 377 -20.37 -16.27 10.69
N LYS A 378 -21.62 -16.10 11.15
CA LYS A 378 -22.15 -14.77 11.50
C LYS A 378 -21.34 -14.09 12.60
N SER A 379 -20.96 -14.83 13.64
CA SER A 379 -20.12 -14.32 14.73
C SER A 379 -18.77 -13.85 14.21
N LEU A 380 -18.11 -14.64 13.35
CA LEU A 380 -16.82 -14.27 12.76
C LEU A 380 -16.93 -13.00 11.93
N LEU A 381 -17.86 -12.97 10.96
CA LEU A 381 -18.06 -11.82 10.07
C LEU A 381 -18.47 -10.56 10.84
N ALA A 382 -19.34 -10.68 11.83
CA ALA A 382 -19.74 -9.56 12.68
C ALA A 382 -18.58 -9.01 13.52
N GLY A 383 -17.61 -9.85 13.90
CA GLY A 383 -16.39 -9.44 14.59
C GLY A 383 -15.38 -8.77 13.67
N LEU A 384 -15.12 -9.34 12.50
CA LEU A 384 -14.19 -8.80 11.50
C LEU A 384 -14.70 -7.49 10.87
N LEU A 385 -16.01 -7.34 10.72
CA LEU A 385 -16.64 -6.16 10.10
C LEU A 385 -17.21 -5.17 11.14
N LYS A 386 -16.63 -5.16 12.35
CA LYS A 386 -16.84 -4.05 13.29
C LYS A 386 -16.21 -2.77 12.75
N LYS A 387 -16.97 -1.68 12.79
CA LYS A 387 -16.52 -0.39 12.25
C LYS A 387 -15.39 0.23 13.07
N ASP A 388 -15.49 0.17 14.40
CA ASP A 388 -14.40 0.59 15.29
C ASP A 388 -13.26 -0.46 15.24
N PRO A 389 -12.06 -0.11 14.76
CA PRO A 389 -10.93 -1.03 14.68
C PRO A 389 -10.51 -1.57 16.06
N LYS A 390 -10.71 -0.84 17.15
CA LYS A 390 -10.35 -1.31 18.51
C LYS A 390 -11.29 -2.39 19.04
N GLN A 391 -12.51 -2.45 18.50
CA GLN A 391 -13.51 -3.47 18.82
C GLN A 391 -13.56 -4.59 17.79
N ARG A 392 -12.77 -4.46 16.70
CA ARG A 392 -12.70 -5.43 15.62
C ARG A 392 -11.95 -6.66 16.07
N LEU A 393 -12.41 -7.83 15.64
CA LEU A 393 -11.71 -9.09 15.87
C LEU A 393 -10.34 -9.03 15.19
N GLY A 394 -9.27 -9.22 15.96
CA GLY A 394 -7.89 -9.05 15.49
C GLY A 394 -7.37 -7.61 15.58
N GLY A 395 -8.18 -6.66 16.04
CA GLY A 395 -7.75 -5.28 16.28
C GLY A 395 -7.01 -5.06 17.60
N GLY A 396 -7.03 -6.06 18.50
CA GLY A 396 -6.30 -6.03 19.76
C GLY A 396 -4.82 -6.39 19.62
N THR A 397 -4.10 -6.37 20.74
CA THR A 397 -2.65 -6.68 20.79
C THR A 397 -2.31 -8.12 20.40
N ASN A 398 -3.29 -9.02 20.44
CA ASN A 398 -3.14 -10.41 20.05
C ASN A 398 -3.30 -10.63 18.54
N ASP A 399 -3.78 -9.62 17.81
CA ASP A 399 -3.84 -9.59 16.35
C ASP A 399 -4.42 -10.90 15.76
N ALA A 400 -3.70 -11.58 14.87
CA ALA A 400 -4.14 -12.83 14.23
C ALA A 400 -4.60 -13.90 15.23
N LYS A 401 -4.04 -13.97 16.44
CA LYS A 401 -4.38 -15.00 17.43
C LYS A 401 -5.85 -14.91 17.89
N GLU A 402 -6.44 -13.72 17.88
CA GLU A 402 -7.87 -13.54 18.16
C GLU A 402 -8.73 -14.19 17.08
N VAL A 403 -8.35 -13.98 15.82
CA VAL A 403 -9.03 -14.59 14.66
C VAL A 403 -8.82 -16.11 14.67
N MET A 404 -7.60 -16.57 14.93
CA MET A 404 -7.24 -17.99 14.93
C MET A 404 -7.95 -18.82 16.00
N SER A 405 -8.29 -18.20 17.14
CA SER A 405 -8.99 -18.83 18.26
C SER A 405 -10.52 -18.74 18.15
N HIS A 406 -11.05 -18.05 17.13
CA HIS A 406 -12.48 -17.91 16.94
C HIS A 406 -13.15 -19.27 16.61
N LYS A 407 -14.37 -19.47 17.11
CA LYS A 407 -15.11 -20.75 17.00
C LYS A 407 -15.21 -21.28 15.58
N PHE A 408 -15.38 -20.39 14.61
CA PHE A 408 -15.41 -20.73 13.19
C PHE A 408 -14.18 -21.53 12.72
N PHE A 409 -13.00 -21.33 13.32
CA PHE A 409 -11.76 -22.04 12.97
C PHE A 409 -11.40 -23.17 13.94
N THR A 410 -12.32 -23.63 14.81
CA THR A 410 -12.02 -24.65 15.83
C THR A 410 -11.49 -25.97 15.24
N THR A 411 -11.88 -26.31 14.01
CA THR A 411 -11.42 -27.53 13.33
C THR A 411 -10.06 -27.40 12.65
N ILE A 412 -9.45 -26.21 12.68
CA ILE A 412 -8.21 -25.92 11.95
C ILE A 412 -7.00 -26.14 12.85
N ASN A 413 -6.06 -26.94 12.36
CA ASN A 413 -4.71 -27.02 12.94
C ASN A 413 -3.79 -26.05 12.20
N TRP A 414 -3.44 -24.94 12.86
CA TRP A 414 -2.61 -23.87 12.26
C TRP A 414 -1.20 -24.32 11.85
N LYS A 415 -0.62 -25.32 12.53
CA LYS A 415 0.66 -25.91 12.09
C LYS A 415 0.52 -26.67 10.77
N ASP A 416 -0.62 -27.33 10.57
CA ASP A 416 -0.91 -28.04 9.33
C ASP A 416 -1.25 -27.06 8.20
N VAL A 417 -1.81 -25.88 8.51
CA VAL A 417 -1.98 -24.77 7.56
C VAL A 417 -0.61 -24.30 7.05
N GLU A 418 0.29 -23.87 7.92
CA GLU A 418 1.64 -23.40 7.54
C GLU A 418 2.44 -24.46 6.76
N GLN A 419 2.27 -25.74 7.11
CA GLN A 419 2.96 -26.84 6.45
C GLN A 419 2.24 -27.35 5.19
N ARG A 420 1.16 -26.69 4.76
CA ARG A 420 0.34 -27.06 3.59
C ARG A 420 -0.15 -28.51 3.63
N LYS A 421 -0.49 -29.01 4.82
CA LYS A 421 -0.99 -30.37 5.05
C LYS A 421 -2.51 -30.47 4.95
N LEU A 422 -3.22 -29.35 5.06
CA LEU A 422 -4.66 -29.34 4.82
C LEU A 422 -4.95 -29.65 3.35
N VAL A 423 -5.89 -30.55 3.10
CA VAL A 423 -6.26 -30.96 1.74
C VAL A 423 -7.20 -29.90 1.13
N PRO A 424 -6.86 -29.30 -0.02
CA PRO A 424 -7.74 -28.35 -0.70
C PRO A 424 -9.07 -29.00 -1.12
N LEU A 425 -10.18 -28.33 -0.81
CA LEU A 425 -11.54 -28.79 -1.19
C LEU A 425 -11.84 -28.60 -2.68
N PHE A 426 -11.04 -27.78 -3.37
CA PHE A 426 -11.09 -27.59 -4.80
C PHE A 426 -9.67 -27.65 -5.35
N ARG A 427 -9.46 -28.46 -6.39
CA ARG A 427 -8.22 -28.51 -7.15
C ARG A 427 -8.48 -27.97 -8.56
N PRO A 428 -7.78 -26.92 -8.99
CA PRO A 428 -7.87 -26.42 -10.36
C PRO A 428 -7.58 -27.53 -11.37
N GLN A 429 -8.39 -27.61 -12.42
CA GLN A 429 -8.25 -28.61 -13.49
C GLN A 429 -7.27 -28.11 -14.56
N VAL A 430 -6.04 -27.80 -14.15
CA VAL A 430 -4.96 -27.41 -15.05
C VAL A 430 -4.29 -28.65 -15.64
N THR A 431 -4.09 -28.69 -16.97
CA THR A 431 -3.45 -29.84 -17.65
C THR A 431 -1.95 -29.69 -17.83
N SER A 432 -1.43 -28.48 -17.71
CA SER A 432 0.01 -28.16 -17.82
C SER A 432 0.34 -26.90 -17.03
N GLU A 433 1.64 -26.66 -16.80
CA GLU A 433 2.14 -25.43 -16.18
C GLU A 433 1.87 -24.17 -17.02
N THR A 434 1.58 -24.35 -18.31
CA THR A 434 1.23 -23.28 -19.25
C THR A 434 -0.28 -23.12 -19.46
N ASP A 435 -1.08 -23.97 -18.79
CA ASP A 435 -2.53 -23.91 -18.90
C ASP A 435 -3.04 -22.59 -18.33
N THR A 436 -3.72 -21.83 -19.18
CA THR A 436 -4.20 -20.48 -18.90
C THR A 436 -5.72 -20.39 -18.96
N ARG A 437 -6.43 -21.52 -18.83
CA ARG A 437 -7.91 -21.59 -18.88
C ARG A 437 -8.63 -20.76 -17.81
N TYR A 438 -7.92 -20.39 -16.75
CA TYR A 438 -8.44 -19.62 -15.62
C TYR A 438 -8.03 -18.14 -15.68
N PHE A 439 -7.49 -17.69 -16.82
CA PHE A 439 -7.17 -16.29 -17.09
C PHE A 439 -8.11 -15.76 -18.17
N ASP A 440 -8.36 -14.45 -18.15
CA ASP A 440 -9.27 -13.81 -19.11
C ASP A 440 -8.78 -13.99 -20.56
N GLU A 441 -9.69 -14.42 -21.45
CA GLU A 441 -9.41 -14.55 -22.87
C GLU A 441 -9.07 -13.20 -23.51
N GLU A 442 -9.60 -12.09 -22.98
CA GLU A 442 -9.28 -10.74 -23.45
C GLU A 442 -7.76 -10.49 -23.38
N PHE A 443 -7.11 -10.92 -22.31
CA PHE A 443 -5.65 -10.76 -22.17
C PHE A 443 -4.92 -11.87 -22.90
N THR A 444 -5.35 -13.11 -22.69
CA THR A 444 -4.56 -14.24 -23.13
C THR A 444 -4.60 -14.50 -24.64
N ALA A 445 -5.58 -13.94 -25.36
CA ALA A 445 -5.63 -13.95 -26.82
C ALA A 445 -4.77 -12.85 -27.48
N GLN A 446 -4.27 -11.88 -26.71
CA GLN A 446 -3.45 -10.79 -27.26
C GLN A 446 -2.04 -11.27 -27.63
N THR A 447 -1.52 -10.78 -28.76
CA THR A 447 -0.13 -11.00 -29.13
C THR A 447 0.80 -10.22 -28.21
N ILE A 448 1.86 -10.88 -27.75
CA ILE A 448 2.84 -10.27 -26.87
C ILE A 448 3.68 -9.28 -27.67
N THR A 449 3.34 -8.01 -27.52
CA THR A 449 4.16 -6.91 -27.98
C THR A 449 4.60 -6.08 -26.77
N LEU A 450 5.88 -6.13 -26.46
CA LEU A 450 6.50 -5.15 -25.58
C LEU A 450 6.41 -3.81 -26.30
N THR A 451 5.73 -2.83 -25.69
CA THR A 451 5.66 -1.48 -26.24
C THR A 451 7.09 -1.00 -26.49
N PRO A 452 7.45 -0.48 -27.68
CA PRO A 452 8.79 0.07 -27.91
C PRO A 452 9.10 1.17 -26.88
N PRO A 453 10.38 1.43 -26.57
CA PRO A 453 10.76 2.62 -25.80
C PRO A 453 10.17 3.87 -26.46
N ASP A 454 9.60 4.79 -25.67
CA ASP A 454 9.09 6.03 -26.22
C ASP A 454 10.23 6.79 -26.92
N LYS A 455 10.03 7.22 -28.16
CA LYS A 455 10.97 8.09 -28.88
C LYS A 455 10.89 9.54 -28.34
N TYR A 456 11.04 9.74 -27.04
CA TYR A 456 11.27 11.07 -26.47
C TYR A 456 12.78 11.32 -26.44
N ASN A 457 13.35 11.62 -27.60
CA ASN A 457 14.74 12.05 -27.74
C ASN A 457 14.88 13.40 -28.45
N ASN A 458 13.80 14.19 -28.58
CA ASN A 458 13.85 15.45 -29.35
C ASN A 458 12.86 16.55 -28.88
N LEU A 459 12.54 16.61 -27.58
CA LEU A 459 11.84 17.78 -27.03
C LEU A 459 12.50 18.16 -25.68
N ASP A 460 13.44 19.10 -25.77
CA ASP A 460 13.90 20.05 -24.76
C ASP A 460 13.89 19.58 -23.30
N CYS A 461 14.82 18.71 -22.93
CA CYS A 461 15.21 18.48 -21.54
C CYS A 461 16.74 18.36 -21.45
N ASP A 462 17.42 19.49 -21.59
CA ASP A 462 18.88 19.61 -21.45
C ASP A 462 19.34 19.74 -19.98
N ASP A 463 18.51 19.34 -18.99
CA ASP A 463 18.83 19.56 -17.56
C ASP A 463 18.64 18.34 -16.62
N LEU A 464 18.53 17.12 -17.16
CA LEU A 464 18.57 15.89 -16.34
C LEU A 464 19.45 14.81 -16.97
N GLY A 465 20.77 14.99 -16.87
CA GLY A 465 21.79 14.06 -17.35
C GLY A 465 21.91 12.72 -16.60
N GLN A 466 20.84 12.21 -15.97
CA GLN A 466 20.83 10.87 -15.37
C GLN A 466 19.52 10.15 -15.68
N GLU A 467 19.63 9.03 -16.41
CA GLU A 467 18.52 8.07 -16.54
C GLU A 467 18.08 7.62 -15.13
N PRO A 468 16.76 7.55 -14.84
CA PRO A 468 16.28 7.18 -13.52
C PRO A 468 16.67 5.74 -13.18
N HIS A 469 17.67 5.60 -12.31
CA HIS A 469 18.13 4.33 -11.78
C HIS A 469 17.49 4.08 -10.41
N PHE A 470 16.70 3.02 -10.29
CA PHE A 470 16.06 2.67 -9.03
C PHE A 470 17.05 1.86 -8.17
N PRO A 471 17.36 2.27 -6.92
CA PRO A 471 18.23 1.50 -6.04
C PRO A 471 17.57 0.17 -5.64
N GLN A 472 18.38 -0.86 -5.33
CA GLN A 472 17.92 -2.20 -4.89
C GLN A 472 17.14 -3.03 -5.92
N PHE A 473 17.22 -2.69 -7.22
CA PHE A 473 16.61 -3.44 -8.34
C PHE A 473 17.58 -4.42 -9.04
N SER A 474 18.43 -5.08 -8.25
CA SER A 474 19.29 -6.18 -8.70
C SER A 474 19.20 -7.29 -7.67
N TYR A 475 18.17 -8.13 -7.78
CA TYR A 475 17.88 -9.21 -6.84
C TYR A 475 17.82 -10.55 -7.56
N SER A 476 18.45 -11.55 -6.96
CA SER A 476 18.33 -12.96 -7.34
C SER A 476 18.17 -13.76 -6.06
N ALA A 477 17.02 -14.42 -5.90
CA ALA A 477 16.78 -15.25 -4.73
C ALA A 477 17.81 -16.39 -4.70
N SER A 478 18.60 -16.45 -3.62
CA SER A 478 19.57 -17.52 -3.40
C SER A 478 18.82 -18.86 -3.42
N ILE A 479 19.22 -19.76 -4.31
CA ILE A 479 18.76 -21.16 -4.29
C ILE A 479 19.37 -21.77 -3.03
N ARG A 480 18.62 -21.78 -1.93
CA ARG A 480 18.83 -22.73 -0.85
C ARG A 480 17.57 -23.59 -0.81
N GLU A 481 17.80 -24.87 -1.10
CA GLU A 481 16.83 -25.95 -1.17
C GLU A 481 15.89 -26.01 0.03
#